data_AF-A0A7S2M4Z1-F1
#
_entry.id   AF-A0A7S2M4Z1-F1
#
_cell.length_a   1.000
_cell.length_b   1.000
_cell.length_c   1.000
_cell.angle_alpha   90.00
_cell.angle_beta   90.00
_cell.angle_gamma   90.00
#
_symmetry.space_group_name_H-M   'P 1'
#
loop_
_entity.id
_entity.type
_entity.pdbx_description
1 polymer ?
#
loop_
_entity_poly.entity_id
_entity_poly.type
_entity_poly.pdbx_seq_one_letter_code
_entity_poly.pdbx_strand_id
1 'polypeptide(L)'
;QVSSDKKKHVGDDDDLEDEEVEIRHYAIRAKPVGVDRKVRRLVEAKIPNLSKLSDISDYITGQTSSGAPAPAVLRPGEMSDSEPEDEDTQVVLPGKYRGKGNNQAQKSALKLVELGPRLRIKLYKVERGMASGDVMYHAYENKTPE
;
A
#
# COMPACT_ATOMS: atom_id res chain seq x y z
N GLN A 1 41.26 6.38 57.80
CA GLN A 1 40.63 7.12 56.69
C GLN A 1 41.43 6.85 55.43
N VAL A 2 40.96 5.95 54.55
CA VAL A 2 41.33 5.93 53.13
C VAL A 2 40.07 5.47 52.40
N SER A 3 39.48 6.38 51.65
CA SER A 3 38.28 6.19 50.84
C SER A 3 38.60 5.32 49.63
N SER A 4 37.97 4.17 49.53
CA SER A 4 37.95 3.37 48.30
C SER A 4 36.93 3.97 47.34
N ASP A 5 37.42 4.74 46.37
CA ASP A 5 36.64 5.30 45.26
C ASP A 5 35.98 4.18 44.46
N LYS A 6 34.65 4.13 44.57
CA LYS A 6 33.78 3.24 43.80
C LYS A 6 33.65 3.84 42.41
N LYS A 7 34.52 3.43 41.49
CA LYS A 7 34.42 3.78 40.06
C LYS A 7 33.12 3.17 39.52
N LYS A 8 32.06 3.99 39.48
CA LYS A 8 30.79 3.66 38.82
C LYS A 8 31.11 3.42 37.35
N HIS A 9 30.97 2.17 36.90
CA HIS A 9 30.74 1.88 35.50
C HIS A 9 29.39 2.51 35.18
N VAL A 10 29.44 3.69 34.56
CA VAL A 10 28.30 4.23 33.85
C VAL A 10 28.12 3.26 32.69
N GLY A 11 27.06 2.46 32.76
CA GLY A 11 26.63 1.68 31.61
C GLY A 11 26.30 2.68 30.53
N ASP A 12 27.00 2.57 29.41
CA ASP A 12 26.58 3.16 28.16
C ASP A 12 25.27 2.44 27.79
N ASP A 13 24.17 2.89 28.40
CA ASP A 13 22.81 2.70 27.89
C ASP A 13 22.72 3.57 26.63
N ASP A 14 23.53 3.24 25.61
CA ASP A 14 23.25 3.66 24.26
C ASP A 14 21.95 2.95 23.90
N ASP A 15 20.89 3.74 23.78
CA ASP A 15 19.67 3.41 23.09
C ASP A 15 20.03 2.96 21.66
N LEU A 16 20.53 1.73 21.52
CA LEU A 16 20.67 1.02 20.27
C LEU A 16 19.25 0.70 19.84
N GLU A 17 18.56 1.72 19.32
CA GLU A 17 17.38 1.56 18.47
C GLU A 17 17.66 0.34 17.61
N ASP A 18 16.86 -0.72 17.82
CA ASP A 18 17.10 -2.02 17.21
C ASP A 18 17.39 -1.81 15.71
N GLU A 19 18.66 -1.99 15.30
CA GLU A 19 19.14 -1.83 13.91
C GLU A 19 18.56 -2.96 13.04
N GLU A 20 17.23 -2.98 12.94
CA GLU A 20 16.42 -3.89 12.18
C GLU A 20 15.96 -3.18 10.91
N VAL A 21 16.20 -3.84 9.78
CA VAL A 21 15.71 -3.41 8.47
C VAL A 21 14.49 -4.26 8.11
N GLU A 22 13.37 -3.60 7.88
CA GLU A 22 12.17 -4.24 7.35
C GLU A 22 12.16 -4.20 5.82
N ILE A 23 12.01 -5.37 5.18
CA ILE A 23 11.88 -5.49 3.73
C ILE A 23 10.46 -5.97 3.41
N ARG A 24 9.72 -5.13 2.68
CA ARG A 24 8.35 -5.42 2.22
C ARG A 24 8.23 -5.07 0.74
N HIS A 25 7.71 -6.02 -0.05
CA HIS A 25 7.58 -5.87 -1.49
C HIS A 25 6.12 -5.62 -1.89
N TYR A 26 5.88 -4.52 -2.60
CA TYR A 26 4.55 -4.13 -3.05
C TYR A 26 4.50 -3.90 -4.57
N ALA A 27 3.40 -4.32 -5.19
CA ALA A 27 2.97 -3.83 -6.50
C ALA A 27 2.13 -2.57 -6.35
N ILE A 28 2.37 -1.58 -7.20
CA ILE A 28 1.57 -0.35 -7.28
C ILE A 28 0.43 -0.55 -8.28
N ARG A 29 -0.81 -0.42 -7.83
CA ARG A 29 -2.02 -0.43 -8.69
C ARG A 29 -2.67 0.94 -8.71
N ALA A 30 -2.98 1.44 -9.90
CA ALA A 30 -3.78 2.66 -10.07
C ALA A 30 -5.25 2.29 -10.32
N LYS A 31 -6.17 3.03 -9.71
CA LYS A 31 -7.61 2.96 -9.95
C LYS A 31 -8.09 4.34 -10.39
N PRO A 32 -8.83 4.50 -11.50
CA PRO A 32 -9.39 5.79 -11.86
C PRO A 32 -10.36 6.26 -10.77
N VAL A 33 -10.32 7.56 -10.47
CA VAL A 33 -11.19 8.23 -9.49
C VAL A 33 -12.01 9.33 -10.17
N GLY A 34 -13.09 9.78 -9.51
CA GLY A 34 -13.99 10.79 -10.06
C GLY A 34 -14.96 10.28 -11.13
N VAL A 35 -15.17 8.97 -11.19
CA VAL A 35 -16.17 8.32 -12.05
C VAL A 35 -17.07 7.46 -11.18
N ASP A 36 -18.39 7.60 -11.35
CA ASP A 36 -19.37 6.79 -10.62
C ASP A 36 -19.09 5.30 -10.77
N ARG A 37 -19.22 4.53 -9.68
CA ARG A 37 -18.99 3.08 -9.67
C ARG A 37 -19.80 2.35 -10.73
N LYS A 38 -21.03 2.82 -11.02
CA LYS A 38 -21.89 2.25 -12.07
C LYS A 38 -21.32 2.45 -13.47
N VAL A 39 -20.81 3.66 -13.75
CA VAL A 39 -20.12 3.99 -15.01
C VAL A 39 -18.82 3.20 -15.12
N ARG A 40 -18.05 3.14 -14.03
CA ARG A 40 -16.81 2.36 -13.93
C ARG A 40 -17.05 0.87 -14.22
N ARG A 41 -18.11 0.26 -13.67
CA ARG A 41 -18.49 -1.15 -13.93
C ARG A 41 -18.87 -1.41 -15.38
N LEU A 42 -19.60 -0.47 -15.99
CA LEU A 42 -19.95 -0.55 -17.41
C LEU A 42 -18.69 -0.59 -18.29
N VAL A 43 -17.65 0.17 -17.92
CA VAL A 43 -16.37 0.24 -18.64
C VAL A 43 -15.43 -0.94 -18.32
N GLU A 44 -15.37 -1.40 -17.07
CA GLU A 44 -14.39 -2.40 -16.62
C GLU A 44 -14.74 -3.84 -17.04
N ALA A 45 -16.04 -4.18 -17.09
CA ALA A 45 -16.70 -5.37 -17.70
C ALA A 45 -17.58 -6.20 -16.74
N LYS A 46 -18.89 -6.07 -16.94
CA LYS A 46 -19.92 -7.13 -17.14
C LYS A 46 -21.19 -6.34 -17.41
N ILE A 47 -21.69 -6.34 -18.65
CA ILE A 47 -22.86 -5.53 -18.99
C ILE A 47 -24.02 -5.99 -18.08
N PRO A 48 -24.56 -5.11 -17.23
CA PRO A 48 -25.68 -5.45 -16.36
C PRO A 48 -26.90 -5.81 -17.21
N ASN A 49 -27.84 -6.56 -16.66
CA ASN A 49 -29.06 -6.87 -17.40
C ASN A 49 -29.95 -5.60 -17.47
N LEU A 50 -29.90 -4.91 -18.60
CA LEU A 50 -30.66 -3.67 -18.84
C LEU A 50 -32.09 -3.93 -19.33
N SER A 51 -32.55 -5.18 -19.47
CA SER A 51 -33.86 -5.51 -20.07
C SER A 51 -35.07 -4.93 -19.33
N LYS A 52 -34.87 -4.47 -18.08
CA LYS A 52 -35.91 -3.90 -17.20
C LYS A 52 -35.87 -2.37 -17.17
N LEU A 53 -34.89 -1.76 -17.83
CA LEU A 53 -34.71 -0.31 -17.85
C LEU A 53 -35.07 0.22 -19.24
N SER A 54 -35.72 1.38 -19.26
CA SER A 54 -36.04 2.10 -20.50
C SER A 54 -34.82 2.84 -21.04
N ASP A 55 -34.00 3.39 -20.15
CA ASP A 55 -32.82 4.19 -20.48
C ASP A 55 -31.59 3.74 -19.67
N ILE A 56 -30.40 3.95 -20.23
CA ILE A 56 -29.14 3.77 -19.51
C ILE A 56 -28.96 4.82 -18.41
N SER A 57 -29.58 6.00 -18.54
CA SER A 57 -29.65 6.97 -17.45
C SER A 57 -30.32 6.38 -16.21
N ASP A 58 -31.32 5.51 -16.39
CA ASP A 58 -32.01 4.86 -15.28
C ASP A 58 -31.07 3.96 -14.47
N TYR A 59 -30.09 3.36 -15.16
CA TYR A 59 -29.03 2.58 -14.52
C TYR A 59 -28.08 3.49 -13.73
N ILE A 60 -27.55 4.54 -14.38
CA ILE A 60 -26.55 5.45 -13.81
C ILE A 60 -27.13 6.22 -12.61
N THR A 61 -28.28 6.86 -12.78
CA THR A 61 -28.95 7.65 -11.74
C THR A 61 -29.66 6.76 -10.72
N GLY A 62 -30.08 5.55 -11.08
CA GLY A 62 -30.86 4.67 -10.20
C GLY A 62 -32.33 5.11 -10.04
N GLN A 63 -32.79 6.03 -10.88
CA GLN A 63 -34.16 6.53 -10.94
C GLN A 63 -34.66 6.38 -12.37
N THR A 64 -35.92 5.98 -12.55
CA THR A 64 -36.57 6.00 -13.87
C THR A 64 -36.83 7.44 -14.30
N SER A 65 -37.10 7.65 -15.59
CA SER A 65 -37.59 8.93 -16.14
C SER A 65 -38.82 9.51 -15.44
N SER A 66 -39.58 8.69 -14.69
CA SER A 66 -40.71 9.10 -13.86
C SER A 66 -40.34 9.49 -12.41
N GLY A 67 -39.05 9.49 -12.07
CA GLY A 67 -38.55 9.78 -10.72
C GLY A 67 -38.75 8.64 -9.71
N ALA A 68 -39.30 7.51 -10.14
CA ALA A 68 -39.44 6.31 -9.31
C ALA A 68 -38.09 5.59 -9.18
N PRO A 69 -37.83 4.85 -8.09
CA PRO A 69 -36.61 4.05 -7.97
C PRO A 69 -36.56 3.03 -9.12
N ALA A 70 -35.43 2.99 -9.84
CA ALA A 70 -35.25 2.04 -10.93
C ALA A 70 -35.30 0.60 -10.37
N PRO A 71 -35.89 -0.37 -11.10
CA PRO A 71 -35.96 -1.75 -10.65
C PRO A 71 -34.54 -2.25 -10.35
N ALA A 72 -34.35 -2.96 -9.23
CA ALA A 72 -33.03 -3.40 -8.78
C ALA A 72 -32.31 -4.26 -9.84
N VAL A 73 -31.45 -3.61 -10.63
CA VAL A 73 -30.58 -4.27 -11.62
C VAL A 73 -29.31 -4.83 -10.94
N LEU A 74 -28.97 -4.27 -9.78
CA LEU A 74 -27.83 -4.67 -8.97
C LEU A 74 -28.27 -5.61 -7.84
N ARG A 75 -27.45 -6.60 -7.52
CA ARG A 75 -27.71 -7.52 -6.41
C ARG A 75 -27.66 -6.77 -5.08
N PRO A 76 -28.44 -7.17 -4.06
CA PRO A 76 -28.28 -6.66 -2.70
C PRO A 76 -26.81 -6.86 -2.26
N GLY A 77 -26.11 -5.77 -1.92
CA GLY A 77 -24.67 -5.75 -1.64
C GLY A 77 -23.82 -5.02 -2.70
N GLU A 78 -24.32 -4.88 -3.93
CA GLU A 78 -23.64 -4.11 -4.99
C GLU A 78 -23.99 -2.61 -4.98
N MET A 79 -24.98 -2.23 -4.14
CA MET A 79 -25.44 -0.85 -3.88
C MET A 79 -24.65 -0.14 -2.77
N SER A 80 -23.70 -0.81 -2.11
CA SER A 80 -22.90 -0.19 -1.06
C SER A 80 -21.91 0.79 -1.68
N ASP A 81 -22.24 2.08 -1.62
CA ASP A 81 -21.51 3.20 -2.21
C ASP A 81 -20.35 3.69 -1.32
N SER A 82 -20.22 3.12 -0.12
CA SER A 82 -19.36 3.60 0.96
C SER A 82 -18.08 2.76 1.09
N GLU A 83 -17.22 2.74 0.05
CA GLU A 83 -15.78 2.67 0.36
C GLU A 83 -15.28 4.11 0.32
N PRO A 84 -14.68 4.63 1.40
CA PRO A 84 -14.02 5.93 1.35
C PRO A 84 -12.95 5.86 0.25
N GLU A 85 -13.09 6.71 -0.77
CA GLU A 85 -11.97 6.99 -1.66
C GLU A 85 -11.12 8.01 -0.91
N ASP A 86 -10.08 7.53 -0.22
CA ASP A 86 -9.17 8.41 0.52
C ASP A 86 -8.54 9.42 -0.45
N GLU A 87 -8.98 10.68 -0.36
CA GLU A 87 -8.54 11.76 -1.25
C GLU A 87 -7.01 11.96 -1.20
N ASP A 88 -6.40 11.64 -0.07
CA ASP A 88 -4.95 11.69 0.17
C ASP A 88 -4.14 10.73 -0.71
N THR A 89 -4.78 9.71 -1.31
CA THR A 89 -4.11 8.70 -2.15
C THR A 89 -4.25 8.97 -3.65
N GLN A 90 -4.84 10.10 -4.04
CA GLN A 90 -5.10 10.46 -5.43
C GLN A 90 -3.90 11.20 -6.06
N VAL A 91 -3.50 10.76 -7.26
CA VAL A 91 -2.45 11.41 -8.04
C VAL A 91 -2.90 11.61 -9.48
N VAL A 92 -2.35 12.64 -10.15
CA VAL A 92 -2.51 12.81 -11.59
C VAL A 92 -1.45 11.95 -12.29
N LEU A 93 -1.88 11.02 -13.14
CA LEU A 93 -0.96 10.12 -13.83
C LEU A 93 -0.14 10.89 -14.88
N PRO A 94 1.21 10.78 -14.88
CA PRO A 94 2.06 11.47 -15.85
C PRO A 94 1.93 10.90 -17.27
N GLY A 95 1.42 9.67 -17.40
CA GLY A 95 1.24 8.94 -18.64
C GLY A 95 0.18 7.86 -18.49
N LYS A 96 -0.10 7.11 -19.56
CA LYS A 96 -1.01 5.97 -19.49
C LYS A 96 -0.43 4.88 -18.59
N TYR A 97 -1.16 4.48 -17.56
CA TYR A 97 -0.73 3.44 -16.61
C TYR A 97 -1.49 2.12 -16.85
N ARG A 98 -1.00 1.01 -16.29
CA ARG A 98 -1.66 -0.31 -16.45
C ARG A 98 -3.07 -0.28 -15.87
N GLY A 99 -4.02 -0.91 -16.57
CA GLY A 99 -5.44 -0.97 -16.20
C GLY A 99 -6.35 -0.17 -17.14
N LYS A 100 -7.64 -0.49 -17.15
CA LYS A 100 -8.65 0.27 -17.91
C LYS A 100 -8.97 1.58 -17.17
N GLY A 101 -9.11 2.67 -17.93
CA GLY A 101 -9.46 3.99 -17.37
C GLY A 101 -8.31 4.78 -16.76
N ASN A 102 -7.08 4.25 -16.74
CA ASN A 102 -5.88 4.94 -16.21
C ASN A 102 -5.13 5.69 -17.33
N ASN A 103 -5.72 6.75 -17.90
CA ASN A 103 -5.09 7.51 -18.98
C ASN A 103 -4.16 8.62 -18.46
N GLN A 104 -3.34 9.15 -19.36
CA GLN A 104 -2.47 10.29 -19.07
C GLN A 104 -3.29 11.50 -18.61
N ALA A 105 -2.75 12.24 -17.65
CA ALA A 105 -3.34 13.44 -17.04
C ALA A 105 -4.69 13.21 -16.33
N GLN A 106 -5.11 11.95 -16.12
CA GLN A 106 -6.29 11.62 -15.31
C GLN A 106 -5.90 11.39 -13.85
N LYS A 107 -6.81 11.73 -12.94
CA LYS A 107 -6.67 11.41 -11.52
C LYS A 107 -6.88 9.92 -11.30
N SER A 108 -6.05 9.32 -10.47
CA SER A 108 -6.17 7.92 -10.06
C SER A 108 -5.70 7.74 -8.62
N ALA A 109 -6.38 6.89 -7.86
CA ALA A 109 -5.97 6.48 -6.54
C ALA A 109 -4.91 5.37 -6.65
N LEU A 110 -3.83 5.50 -5.91
CA LEU A 110 -2.79 4.47 -5.82
C LEU A 110 -3.08 3.51 -4.68
N LYS A 111 -3.00 2.21 -4.96
CA LYS A 111 -3.11 1.14 -3.96
C LYS A 111 -1.88 0.25 -4.02
N LEU A 112 -1.31 -0.03 -2.86
CA LEU A 112 -0.23 -1.00 -2.72
C LEU A 112 -0.81 -2.40 -2.53
N VAL A 113 -0.30 -3.37 -3.27
CA VAL A 113 -0.64 -4.79 -3.13
C VAL A 113 0.61 -5.54 -2.77
N GLU A 114 0.63 -6.15 -1.59
CA GLU A 114 1.78 -6.92 -1.13
C GLU A 114 2.00 -8.15 -2.01
N LEU A 115 3.25 -8.35 -2.45
CA LEU A 115 3.62 -9.42 -3.38
C LEU A 115 4.34 -10.58 -2.71
N GLY A 116 5.20 -10.28 -1.73
CA GLY A 116 6.24 -11.18 -1.26
C GLY A 116 6.39 -11.23 0.26
N PRO A 117 7.32 -12.07 0.76
CA PRO A 117 7.53 -12.27 2.18
C PRO A 117 7.92 -10.98 2.89
N ARG A 118 7.48 -10.85 4.14
CA ARG A 118 7.85 -9.77 5.05
C ARG A 118 9.10 -10.19 5.80
N LEU A 119 10.20 -9.47 5.63
CA LEU A 119 11.45 -9.77 6.31
C LEU A 119 11.76 -8.67 7.32
N ARG A 120 12.28 -9.05 8.48
CA ARG A 120 12.99 -8.18 9.40
C ARG A 120 14.39 -8.76 9.56
N ILE A 121 15.41 -7.95 9.27
CA ILE A 121 16.80 -8.40 9.22
C ILE A 121 17.61 -7.50 10.13
N LYS A 122 18.47 -8.08 10.97
CA LYS A 122 19.42 -7.35 11.80
C LYS A 122 20.83 -7.52 11.27
N LEU A 123 21.63 -6.46 11.31
CA LEU A 123 23.04 -6.54 10.91
C LEU A 123 23.80 -7.46 11.86
N TYR A 124 24.38 -8.54 11.32
CA TYR A 124 25.14 -9.51 12.11
C TYR A 124 26.65 -9.32 11.94
N LYS A 125 27.11 -9.28 10.69
CA LYS A 125 28.53 -9.28 10.34
C LYS A 125 28.75 -8.59 8.99
N VAL A 126 29.83 -7.84 8.86
CA VAL A 126 30.29 -7.25 7.60
C VAL A 126 31.67 -7.83 7.27
N GLU A 127 31.78 -8.44 6.09
CA GLU A 127 33.03 -9.00 5.55
C GLU A 127 33.40 -8.32 4.25
N ARG A 128 34.70 -8.26 3.97
CA ARG A 128 35.18 -7.78 2.67
C ARG A 128 34.96 -8.84 1.58
N GLY A 129 34.52 -8.43 0.41
CA GLY A 129 34.35 -9.33 -0.75
C GLY A 129 33.14 -10.26 -0.62
N MET A 130 33.23 -11.45 -1.23
CA MET A 130 32.16 -12.45 -1.19
C MET A 130 32.53 -13.55 -0.20
N ALA A 131 32.04 -13.42 1.03
CA ALA A 131 32.05 -14.46 2.07
C ALA A 131 33.43 -15.10 2.39
N SER A 132 34.53 -14.41 2.09
CA SER A 132 35.89 -14.96 2.21
C SER A 132 36.97 -13.92 2.55
N GLY A 133 36.58 -12.67 2.82
CA GLY A 133 37.53 -11.63 3.19
C GLY A 133 37.47 -11.28 4.67
N ASP A 134 38.25 -10.27 5.03
CA ASP A 134 38.42 -9.84 6.42
C ASP A 134 37.12 -9.31 7.02
N VAL A 135 36.90 -9.64 8.30
CA VAL A 135 35.75 -9.17 9.07
C VAL A 135 35.98 -7.72 9.48
N MET A 136 35.12 -6.84 9.00
CA MET A 136 35.16 -5.40 9.28
C MET A 136 34.30 -5.03 10.49
N TYR A 137 33.21 -5.78 10.70
CA TYR A 137 32.26 -5.57 11.80
C TYR A 137 31.64 -6.91 12.23
N HIS A 138 31.41 -7.08 13.54
CA HIS A 138 30.70 -8.21 14.12
C HIS A 138 29.87 -7.75 15.31
N ALA A 139 28.56 -8.01 15.29
CA ALA A 139 27.63 -7.49 16.30
C ALA A 139 27.88 -8.04 17.72
N TYR A 140 28.45 -9.25 17.83
CA TYR A 140 28.59 -9.96 19.11
C TYR A 140 30.02 -10.34 19.49
N GLU A 141 31.03 -9.99 18.66
CA GLU A 141 32.42 -10.31 18.96
C GLU A 141 33.28 -9.06 18.89
N ASN A 142 33.67 -8.56 20.07
CA ASN A 142 34.77 -7.61 20.19
C ASN A 142 36.05 -8.41 20.43
N LYS A 143 36.94 -8.47 19.43
CA LYS A 143 38.27 -9.05 19.65
C LYS A 143 38.97 -8.26 20.76
N THR A 144 39.50 -8.97 21.75
CA THR A 144 40.36 -8.36 22.77
C THR A 144 41.61 -7.78 22.11
N PRO A 145 42.04 -6.57 22.49
CA PRO A 145 43.32 -6.04 22.01
C PRO A 145 44.45 -6.95 22.52
N GLU A 146 45.33 -7.37 21.60
CA GLU A 146 46.65 -7.93 21.97
C GLU A 146 47.56 -6.85 22.55
#